data_AF-A0A9D1XSA0-F1
#
_entry.id   AF-A0A9D1XSA0-F1
#
_cell.length_a   1.000
_cell.length_b   1.000
_cell.length_c   1.000
_cell.angle_alpha   90.00
_cell.angle_beta   90.00
_cell.angle_gamma   90.00
#
_symmetry.space_group_name_H-M   'P 1'
#
loop_
_entity.id
_entity.type
_entity.pdbx_description
1 polymer ?
#
loop_
_entity_poly.entity_id
_entity_poly.type
_entity_poly.pdbx_seq_one_letter_code
_entity_poly.pdbx_strand_id
1 'polypeptide(L)'
;MEVKDNETIGLKSIIVGYLLHWKLFAGVFLFSLLPAVLYLILYPRTYEIMARIQIQEDKDLGGGSFGLGEAAGLMKSFGLGATSGGVINIEDELMTLTSNKLLRDMALELGVNVDYSKPFSFYRMYDQSPLVLTADSATNQQLAEDVEFSVRPRDGKIQVSVKSVNMEKQRLEFSSLPAKIGLPVGTFLLDRASAYANTSLPKLDITYHPAGWVAEKLAEDFVIEESSKTSNVIELSCTDYEKKRGTEMLDTLIALYNRQAKDYKFAEARKSLTFLDGRINGIIVELAGIEDQIERYKSQHQLMDIEHDVLYYVEQMKELQTKLIELSAQTNLIEMMDAFVKDPANRYNLVPVLLNAQEGEKGGALSKYNEVLLERARVIQNSSMNNPLVATLTKQADELRGSVIETIGNARESLDISLNEVKEKERQIYEKMNSFPVAERRYVELKRQQEISQGVYLILLQKREEVALTLGQARDKAKVLDAAYVKSKPVGPRKLYAAIGMIVLTLVVPVGYLFVKKQTKALQLEYNRQKRM
;
A
#
# COMPACT_ATOMS: atom_id res chain seq x y z
N MET A 1 78.02 23.35 20.82
CA MET A 1 77.94 21.99 20.24
C MET A 1 76.48 21.76 19.93
N GLU A 2 76.15 21.69 18.64
CA GLU A 2 74.79 21.71 18.10
C GLU A 2 73.93 20.54 18.62
N VAL A 3 72.74 20.86 19.11
CA VAL A 3 71.65 19.90 19.30
C VAL A 3 71.09 19.63 17.89
N LYS A 4 71.47 18.48 17.31
CA LYS A 4 70.87 17.99 16.06
C LYS A 4 69.60 17.22 16.40
N ASP A 5 68.48 17.94 16.45
CA ASP A 5 67.16 17.34 16.28
C ASP A 5 67.07 16.85 14.84
N ASN A 6 67.21 15.54 14.65
CA ASN A 6 67.00 14.90 13.35
C ASN A 6 65.94 13.80 13.51
N GLU A 7 64.79 14.17 14.06
CA GLU A 7 63.57 13.37 14.01
C GLU A 7 62.84 13.59 12.68
N THR A 8 63.52 13.34 11.57
CA THR A 8 62.82 13.00 10.33
C THR A 8 63.02 11.51 10.12
N ILE A 9 62.08 10.72 10.65
CA ILE A 9 62.04 9.28 10.39
C ILE A 9 61.84 9.11 8.88
N GLY A 10 62.94 8.91 8.14
CA GLY A 10 62.89 8.82 6.69
C GLY A 10 62.05 7.61 6.26
N LEU A 11 60.93 7.86 5.58
CA LEU A 11 60.01 6.82 5.08
C LEU A 11 60.75 5.69 4.32
N LYS A 12 61.83 6.06 3.60
CA LYS A 12 62.71 5.15 2.88
C LYS A 12 63.36 4.08 3.78
N SER A 13 63.81 4.44 4.98
CA SER A 13 64.48 3.48 5.89
C SER A 13 63.49 2.49 6.50
N ILE A 14 62.26 2.94 6.79
CA ILE A 14 61.16 2.09 7.23
C ILE A 14 60.79 1.08 6.14
N ILE A 15 60.58 1.55 4.90
CA ILE A 15 60.17 0.71 3.77
C ILE A 15 61.23 -0.35 3.47
N VAL A 16 62.51 0.02 3.43
CA VAL A 16 63.62 -0.93 3.22
C VAL A 16 63.70 -1.95 4.37
N GLY A 17 63.50 -1.52 5.61
CA GLY A 17 63.46 -2.40 6.78
C GLY A 17 62.34 -3.46 6.72
N TYR A 18 61.17 -3.10 6.20
CA TYR A 18 60.07 -4.03 5.98
C TYR A 18 60.31 -4.96 4.78
N LEU A 19 60.91 -4.45 3.69
CA LEU A 19 61.30 -5.24 2.52
C LEU A 19 62.33 -6.33 2.84
N LEU A 20 63.26 -6.06 3.77
CA LEU A 20 64.20 -7.09 4.26
C LEU A 20 63.49 -8.27 4.95
N HIS A 21 62.29 -8.06 5.49
CA HIS A 21 61.48 -9.10 6.15
C HIS A 21 60.39 -9.69 5.24
N TRP A 22 60.54 -9.62 3.91
CA TRP A 22 59.54 -10.08 2.95
C TRP A 22 59.04 -11.52 3.17
N LYS A 23 59.88 -12.43 3.69
CA LYS A 23 59.49 -13.81 4.04
C LYS A 23 58.35 -13.85 5.06
N LEU A 24 58.31 -12.89 5.98
CA LEU A 24 57.27 -12.77 7.01
C LEU A 24 55.94 -12.33 6.39
N PHE A 25 55.98 -11.38 5.47
CA PHE A 25 54.81 -10.96 4.69
C PHE A 25 54.28 -12.11 3.82
N ALA A 26 55.16 -12.86 3.15
CA ALA A 26 54.77 -14.03 2.36
C ALA A 26 54.13 -15.15 3.21
N GLY A 27 54.67 -15.40 4.42
CA GLY A 27 54.09 -16.36 5.35
C GLY A 27 52.69 -15.96 5.83
N VAL A 28 52.49 -14.68 6.17
CA VAL A 28 51.17 -14.17 6.57
C VAL A 28 50.19 -14.15 5.40
N PHE A 29 50.65 -13.89 4.17
CA PHE A 29 49.81 -14.00 2.98
C PHE A 29 49.24 -15.41 2.78
N LEU A 30 50.07 -16.44 2.92
CA LEU A 30 49.61 -17.83 2.84
C LEU A 30 48.61 -18.16 3.97
N PHE A 31 48.86 -17.64 5.17
CA PHE A 31 47.95 -17.83 6.29
C PHE A 31 46.62 -17.09 6.11
N SER A 32 46.62 -15.88 5.52
CA SER A 32 45.41 -15.08 5.28
C SER A 32 44.52 -15.65 4.17
N LEU A 33 45.06 -16.53 3.32
CA LEU A 33 44.29 -17.29 2.34
C LEU A 33 43.25 -18.22 2.99
N LEU A 34 43.59 -18.79 4.15
CA LEU A 34 42.76 -19.76 4.86
C LEU A 34 41.41 -19.15 5.32
N PRO A 35 41.35 -18.02 6.05
CA PRO A 35 40.09 -17.37 6.41
C PRO A 35 39.34 -16.83 5.18
N ALA A 36 40.03 -16.44 4.11
CA ALA A 36 39.39 -15.96 2.88
C ALA A 36 38.67 -17.09 2.12
N VAL A 37 39.29 -18.26 2.02
CA VAL A 37 38.66 -19.46 1.45
C VAL A 37 37.52 -19.94 2.35
N LEU A 38 37.73 -19.92 3.67
CA LEU A 38 36.70 -20.27 4.65
C LEU A 38 35.46 -19.37 4.51
N TYR A 39 35.64 -18.06 4.33
CA TYR A 39 34.56 -17.11 4.08
C TYR A 39 33.77 -17.45 2.80
N LEU A 40 34.45 -17.83 1.71
CA LEU A 40 33.79 -18.17 0.45
C LEU A 40 33.03 -19.51 0.48
N ILE A 41 33.36 -20.41 1.40
CA ILE A 41 32.72 -21.73 1.54
C ILE A 41 31.62 -21.71 2.60
N LEU A 42 31.85 -21.04 3.74
CA LEU A 42 30.89 -20.98 4.85
C LEU A 42 29.76 -19.99 4.60
N TYR A 43 30.05 -18.84 3.96
CA TYR A 43 29.02 -17.83 3.75
C TYR A 43 28.10 -18.27 2.59
N PRO A 44 26.77 -18.30 2.80
CA PRO A 44 25.85 -18.78 1.78
C PRO A 44 25.89 -17.88 0.54
N ARG A 45 25.67 -18.49 -0.63
CA ARG A 45 25.52 -17.74 -1.87
C ARG A 45 24.19 -17.01 -1.82
N THR A 46 24.23 -15.69 -1.71
CA THR A 46 23.04 -14.85 -1.77
C THR A 46 22.73 -14.49 -3.21
N TYR A 47 21.46 -14.59 -3.55
CA TYR A 47 20.91 -14.24 -4.84
C TYR A 47 20.09 -12.96 -4.71
N GLU A 48 20.04 -12.20 -5.80
CA GLU A 48 19.14 -11.07 -5.92
C GLU A 48 17.90 -11.53 -6.69
N ILE A 49 16.74 -11.24 -6.14
CA ILE A 49 15.44 -11.53 -6.71
C ILE A 49 14.84 -10.19 -7.10
N MET A 50 14.16 -10.18 -8.24
CA MET A 50 13.67 -8.96 -8.87
C MET A 50 12.28 -9.20 -9.48
N ALA A 51 11.41 -8.21 -9.37
CA ALA A 51 10.09 -8.18 -9.98
C ALA A 51 9.82 -6.79 -10.55
N ARG A 52 9.00 -6.70 -11.60
CA ARG A 52 8.60 -5.42 -12.19
C ARG A 52 7.10 -5.36 -12.36
N ILE A 53 6.52 -4.27 -11.88
CA ILE A 53 5.09 -4.01 -11.99
C ILE A 53 4.87 -2.66 -12.66
N GLN A 54 3.79 -2.56 -13.43
CA GLN A 54 3.30 -1.31 -13.99
C GLN A 54 2.01 -0.92 -13.26
N ILE A 55 1.99 0.26 -12.66
CA ILE A 55 0.77 0.82 -12.10
C ILE A 55 -0.14 1.24 -13.24
N GLN A 56 -1.34 0.66 -13.27
CA GLN A 56 -2.35 0.98 -14.26
C GLN A 56 -3.14 2.20 -13.79
N GLU A 57 -3.35 3.15 -14.71
CA GLU A 57 -4.28 4.23 -14.47
C GLU A 57 -5.68 3.63 -14.37
N ASP A 58 -6.41 4.06 -13.35
CA ASP A 58 -7.85 3.99 -13.37
C ASP A 58 -8.33 4.97 -14.44
N LYS A 59 -8.27 4.53 -15.70
CA LYS A 59 -9.03 5.15 -16.77
C LYS A 59 -10.48 4.95 -16.39
N ASP A 60 -11.09 5.99 -15.83
CA ASP A 60 -12.54 6.07 -15.73
C ASP A 60 -13.09 5.71 -17.11
N LEU A 61 -13.95 4.68 -17.14
CA LEU A 61 -14.41 4.02 -18.36
C LEU A 61 -15.19 4.96 -19.32
N GLY A 62 -15.34 6.25 -19.00
CA GLY A 62 -15.83 7.29 -19.91
C GLY A 62 -14.87 7.65 -21.07
N GLY A 63 -13.63 7.15 -21.07
CA GLY A 63 -12.68 7.38 -22.18
C GLY A 63 -12.82 6.44 -23.38
N GLY A 64 -13.59 5.36 -23.26
CA GLY A 64 -13.92 4.47 -24.36
C GLY A 64 -15.30 4.79 -24.87
N SER A 65 -15.39 5.50 -26.00
CA SER A 65 -16.62 5.63 -26.79
C SER A 65 -17.13 4.23 -27.14
N PHE A 66 -17.94 3.63 -26.28
CA PHE A 66 -18.74 2.47 -26.63
C PHE A 66 -19.80 2.99 -27.60
N GLY A 67 -19.79 2.44 -28.81
CA GLY A 67 -20.57 2.91 -29.95
C GLY A 67 -22.08 2.83 -29.68
N LEU A 68 -22.62 3.88 -29.08
CA LEU A 68 -24.05 4.07 -28.88
C LEU A 68 -24.56 5.21 -29.78
N GLY A 69 -24.42 5.04 -31.10
CA GLY A 69 -25.11 5.80 -32.16
C GLY A 69 -25.44 7.28 -31.86
N GLU A 70 -26.66 7.70 -32.19
CA GLU A 70 -27.15 9.08 -32.07
C GLU A 70 -27.16 9.63 -30.62
N ALA A 71 -27.16 8.75 -29.61
CA ALA A 71 -27.04 9.15 -28.21
C ALA A 71 -25.65 9.74 -27.88
N ALA A 72 -24.59 9.30 -28.58
CA ALA A 72 -23.25 9.87 -28.43
C ALA A 72 -23.15 11.32 -28.95
N GLY A 73 -23.95 11.68 -29.97
CA GLY A 73 -24.03 13.03 -30.52
C GLY A 73 -24.65 14.01 -29.52
N LEU A 74 -25.71 13.58 -28.83
CA LEU A 74 -26.30 14.31 -27.72
C LEU A 74 -25.35 14.39 -26.52
N MET A 75 -24.65 13.30 -26.19
CA MET A 75 -23.70 13.22 -25.08
C MET A 75 -22.50 14.17 -25.22
N LYS A 76 -22.01 14.40 -26.45
CA LYS A 76 -20.99 15.41 -26.74
C LYS A 76 -21.53 16.84 -26.61
N SER A 77 -22.80 17.07 -26.91
CA SER A 77 -23.47 18.37 -26.70
C SER A 77 -23.76 18.66 -25.22
N PHE A 78 -23.81 17.62 -24.37
CA PHE A 78 -23.99 17.73 -22.92
C PHE A 78 -22.68 17.92 -22.13
N GLY A 79 -21.50 18.01 -22.78
CA GLY A 79 -20.23 18.26 -22.08
C GLY A 79 -19.69 17.12 -21.21
N LEU A 80 -20.44 16.03 -21.04
CA LEU A 80 -20.08 14.84 -20.24
C LEU A 80 -19.02 13.93 -20.90
N GLY A 81 -18.48 14.32 -22.06
CA GLY A 81 -17.47 13.57 -22.80
C GLY A 81 -16.03 13.93 -22.40
N ALA A 82 -15.44 13.09 -21.55
CA ALA A 82 -14.00 12.86 -21.40
C ALA A 82 -13.10 14.09 -21.09
N THR A 83 -12.92 14.37 -19.80
CA THR A 83 -11.69 14.99 -19.29
C THR A 83 -11.27 14.34 -17.98
N SER A 84 -10.18 13.57 -18.02
CA SER A 84 -9.17 13.37 -16.96
C SER A 84 -8.61 11.93 -17.02
N GLY A 85 -7.40 11.81 -17.56
CA GLY A 85 -6.54 10.67 -17.21
C GLY A 85 -6.02 10.95 -15.81
N GLY A 86 -6.25 10.04 -14.86
CA GLY A 86 -5.71 10.19 -13.51
C GLY A 86 -4.18 10.18 -13.58
N VAL A 87 -3.53 11.26 -13.15
CA VAL A 87 -2.08 11.27 -12.95
C VAL A 87 -1.79 10.31 -11.79
N ILE A 88 -1.10 9.20 -12.06
CA ILE A 88 -0.61 8.31 -11.01
C ILE A 88 0.49 9.04 -10.24
N ASN A 89 0.32 9.17 -8.93
CA ASN A 89 1.39 9.59 -8.05
C ASN A 89 2.20 8.35 -7.64
N ILE A 90 3.34 8.14 -8.30
CA ILE A 90 4.15 6.93 -8.09
C ILE A 90 4.76 6.94 -6.68
N GLU A 91 5.12 8.10 -6.13
CA GLU A 91 5.59 8.21 -4.75
C GLU A 91 4.60 7.68 -3.72
N ASP A 92 3.29 7.89 -3.90
CA ASP A 92 2.27 7.35 -2.99
C ASP A 92 2.21 5.82 -3.08
N GLU A 93 2.38 5.26 -4.27
CA GLU A 93 2.39 3.81 -4.48
C GLU A 93 3.64 3.15 -3.88
N LEU A 94 4.80 3.81 -3.99
CA LEU A 94 6.06 3.39 -3.35
C LEU A 94 5.91 3.34 -1.82
N MET A 95 5.32 4.38 -1.22
CA MET A 95 5.04 4.42 0.22
C MET A 95 4.03 3.34 0.64
N THR A 96 3.05 3.04 -0.23
CA THR A 96 2.07 1.99 0.03
C THR A 96 2.72 0.61 0.01
N LEU A 97 3.59 0.33 -0.97
CA LEU A 97 4.30 -0.95 -1.11
C LEU A 97 5.33 -1.18 0.01
N THR A 98 5.95 -0.12 0.52
CA THR A 98 6.89 -0.16 1.66
C THR A 98 6.21 -0.07 3.02
N SER A 99 4.89 0.02 3.06
CA SER A 99 4.16 0.17 4.32
C SER A 99 4.36 -1.03 5.24
N ASN A 100 4.63 -0.75 6.53
CA ASN A 100 4.84 -1.78 7.55
C ASN A 100 3.69 -2.80 7.57
N LYS A 101 2.46 -2.32 7.37
CA LYS A 101 1.25 -3.14 7.32
C LYS A 101 1.31 -4.20 6.21
N LEU A 102 1.62 -3.79 4.98
CA LEU A 102 1.64 -4.69 3.84
C LEU A 102 2.76 -5.74 3.97
N LEU A 103 3.95 -5.30 4.42
CA LEU A 103 5.09 -6.19 4.68
C LEU A 103 4.83 -7.15 5.84
N ARG A 104 4.12 -6.70 6.89
CA ARG A 104 3.71 -7.55 8.01
C ARG A 104 2.71 -8.61 7.57
N ASP A 105 1.69 -8.22 6.80
CA ASP A 105 0.68 -9.15 6.29
C ASP A 105 1.32 -10.18 5.34
N MET A 106 2.30 -9.77 4.52
CA MET A 106 3.11 -10.68 3.70
C MET A 106 3.92 -11.66 4.56
N ALA A 107 4.59 -11.16 5.60
CA ALA A 107 5.40 -11.99 6.50
C ALA A 107 4.54 -13.05 7.22
N LEU A 108 3.32 -12.69 7.60
CA LEU A 108 2.35 -13.60 8.24
C LEU A 108 1.72 -14.59 7.24
N GLU A 109 1.35 -14.16 6.02
CA GLU A 109 0.75 -15.04 5.00
C GLU A 109 1.76 -16.11 4.53
N LEU A 110 3.04 -15.75 4.41
CA LEU A 110 4.10 -16.69 4.04
C LEU A 110 4.74 -17.43 5.24
N GLY A 111 4.48 -17.00 6.47
CA GLY A 111 5.15 -17.55 7.66
C GLY A 111 6.66 -17.27 7.72
N VAL A 112 7.14 -16.21 7.06
CA VAL A 112 8.56 -15.79 7.05
C VAL A 112 8.98 -15.26 8.42
N ASN A 113 8.03 -14.95 9.29
CA ASN A 113 8.29 -14.59 10.67
C ASN A 113 8.74 -15.75 11.56
N VAL A 114 8.76 -16.99 11.03
CA VAL A 114 9.23 -18.16 11.77
C VAL A 114 10.49 -18.74 11.13
N ASP A 115 11.58 -18.72 11.88
CA ASP A 115 12.85 -19.29 11.46
C ASP A 115 12.97 -20.74 11.92
N TYR A 116 13.15 -21.67 10.98
CA TYR A 116 13.38 -23.09 11.28
C TYR A 116 14.85 -23.44 11.06
N SER A 117 15.51 -24.05 12.03
CA SER A 117 16.91 -24.45 11.90
C SER A 117 17.19 -25.82 12.50
N LYS A 118 18.23 -26.49 12.00
CA LYS A 118 18.80 -27.66 12.69
C LYS A 118 19.68 -27.18 13.85
N PRO A 119 19.78 -27.94 14.96
CA PRO A 119 20.70 -27.63 16.03
C PRO A 119 22.12 -27.40 15.52
N PHE A 120 22.72 -26.27 15.91
CA PHE A 120 24.06 -25.81 15.48
C PHE A 120 24.20 -25.50 13.97
N SER A 121 23.10 -25.35 13.24
CA SER A 121 23.13 -24.95 11.84
C SER A 121 23.02 -23.43 11.71
N PHE A 122 23.85 -22.85 10.83
CA PHE A 122 23.72 -21.45 10.41
C PHE A 122 22.68 -21.26 9.29
N TYR A 123 22.06 -22.35 8.83
CA TYR A 123 21.08 -22.34 7.74
C TYR A 123 19.67 -22.36 8.30
N ARG A 124 18.83 -21.42 7.82
CA ARG A 124 17.40 -21.44 8.10
C ARG A 124 16.69 -22.15 6.94
N MET A 125 15.71 -22.96 7.30
CA MET A 125 14.87 -23.70 6.37
C MET A 125 13.66 -22.86 6.03
N TYR A 126 13.22 -22.98 4.79
CA TYR A 126 11.95 -22.43 4.33
C TYR A 126 11.03 -23.60 3.93
N ASP A 127 11.16 -24.09 2.70
CA ASP A 127 10.34 -25.17 2.13
C ASP A 127 10.67 -26.59 2.66
N GLN A 128 11.81 -26.72 3.34
CA GLN A 128 12.31 -28.02 3.82
C GLN A 128 11.96 -28.31 5.28
N SER A 129 11.14 -27.47 5.92
CA SER A 129 10.73 -27.69 7.30
C SER A 129 9.59 -28.72 7.38
N PRO A 130 9.74 -29.80 8.18
CA PRO A 130 8.68 -30.77 8.41
C PRO A 130 7.64 -30.29 9.44
N LEU A 131 7.87 -29.13 10.07
CA LEU A 131 7.00 -28.53 11.09
C LEU A 131 6.58 -27.14 10.64
N VAL A 132 5.34 -26.77 10.97
CA VAL A 132 4.79 -25.43 10.78
C VAL A 132 4.31 -24.93 12.13
N LEU A 133 4.81 -23.79 12.56
CA LEU A 133 4.40 -23.09 13.77
C LEU A 133 3.60 -21.86 13.36
N THR A 134 2.36 -21.78 13.84
CA THR A 134 1.49 -20.60 13.64
C THR A 134 1.05 -20.06 14.99
N ALA A 135 0.73 -18.77 15.05
CA ALA A 135 0.12 -18.16 16.23
C ALA A 135 -1.28 -17.64 15.89
N ASP A 136 -2.12 -17.47 16.91
CA ASP A 136 -3.43 -16.85 16.72
C ASP A 136 -3.30 -15.34 16.42
N SER A 137 -4.39 -14.74 15.91
CA SER A 137 -4.40 -13.32 15.51
C SER A 137 -4.06 -12.38 16.67
N ALA A 138 -4.52 -12.70 17.89
CA ALA A 138 -4.24 -11.91 19.09
C ALA A 138 -2.74 -11.93 19.45
N THR A 139 -2.12 -13.11 19.44
CA THR A 139 -0.68 -13.26 19.70
C THR A 139 0.14 -12.52 18.64
N ASN A 140 -0.21 -12.65 17.35
CA ASN A 140 0.50 -11.96 16.27
C ASN A 140 0.50 -10.43 16.39
N GLN A 141 -0.52 -9.86 17.03
CA GLN A 141 -0.62 -8.41 17.23
C GLN A 141 0.10 -7.92 18.49
N GLN A 142 0.15 -8.74 19.55
CA GLN A 142 0.63 -8.33 20.86
C GLN A 142 2.07 -8.77 21.15
N LEU A 143 2.58 -9.77 20.42
CA LEU A 143 3.91 -10.31 20.65
C LEU A 143 4.97 -9.24 20.38
N ALA A 144 5.81 -8.99 21.39
CA ALA A 144 6.88 -7.98 21.35
C ALA A 144 8.25 -8.56 21.74
N GLU A 145 8.37 -9.89 21.74
CA GLU A 145 9.61 -10.61 22.04
C GLU A 145 9.73 -11.88 21.21
N ASP A 146 10.97 -12.32 20.97
CA ASP A 146 11.24 -13.58 20.31
C ASP A 146 10.88 -14.76 21.22
N VAL A 147 10.30 -15.80 20.62
CA VAL A 147 9.98 -17.05 21.32
C VAL A 147 10.71 -18.21 20.66
N GLU A 148 11.61 -18.84 21.42
CA GLU A 148 12.45 -19.95 20.98
C GLU A 148 11.82 -21.29 21.38
N PHE A 149 11.66 -22.20 20.41
CA PHE A 149 11.13 -23.54 20.58
C PHE A 149 12.18 -24.57 20.15
N SER A 150 12.72 -25.36 21.07
CA SER A 150 13.50 -26.55 20.75
C SER A 150 12.59 -27.78 20.72
N VAL A 151 12.37 -28.32 19.53
CA VAL A 151 11.55 -29.52 19.30
C VAL A 151 12.44 -30.75 19.18
N ARG A 152 12.24 -31.73 20.08
CA ARG A 152 12.97 -33.00 20.10
C ARG A 152 11.98 -34.18 20.10
N PRO A 153 11.99 -35.04 19.07
CA PRO A 153 11.21 -36.27 19.08
C PRO A 153 11.88 -37.30 20.01
N ARG A 154 11.09 -37.95 20.87
CA ARG A 154 11.54 -39.00 21.81
C ARG A 154 10.46 -40.08 21.95
N ASP A 155 10.75 -41.31 21.55
CA ASP A 155 9.92 -42.51 21.75
C ASP A 155 8.42 -42.33 21.42
N GLY A 156 8.13 -41.77 20.24
CA GLY A 156 6.75 -41.53 19.78
C GLY A 156 6.06 -40.31 20.38
N LYS A 157 6.70 -39.60 21.33
CA LYS A 157 6.26 -38.32 21.88
C LYS A 157 7.13 -37.16 21.36
N ILE A 158 6.58 -35.96 21.37
CA ILE A 158 7.26 -34.74 20.94
C ILE A 158 7.50 -33.88 22.18
N GLN A 159 8.77 -33.69 22.52
CA GLN A 159 9.16 -32.80 23.61
C GLN A 159 9.50 -31.42 23.03
N VAL A 160 8.77 -30.40 23.49
CA VAL A 160 8.97 -29.01 23.09
C VAL A 160 9.50 -28.26 24.32
N SER A 161 10.69 -27.69 24.20
CA SER A 161 11.20 -26.75 25.20
C SER A 161 11.04 -25.33 24.68
N VAL A 162 10.31 -24.50 25.42
CA VAL A 162 10.05 -23.11 25.05
C VAL A 162 10.85 -22.19 25.95
N LYS A 163 11.43 -21.14 25.39
CA LYS A 163 12.11 -20.07 26.11
C LYS A 163 11.73 -18.73 25.48
N SER A 164 11.53 -17.71 26.30
CA SER A 164 11.40 -16.33 25.84
C SER A 164 12.24 -15.42 26.73
N VAL A 165 12.41 -14.16 26.35
CA VAL A 165 13.26 -13.20 27.08
C VAL A 165 12.74 -13.00 28.50
N ASN A 166 11.42 -12.88 28.66
CA ASN A 166 10.76 -12.67 29.95
C ASN A 166 10.18 -13.94 30.59
N MET A 167 10.51 -15.13 30.07
CA MET A 167 9.93 -16.40 30.53
C MET A 167 10.99 -17.46 30.78
N GLU A 168 10.91 -18.12 31.94
CA GLU A 168 11.73 -19.29 32.23
C GLU A 168 11.45 -20.44 31.27
N LYS A 169 12.45 -21.31 31.09
CA LYS A 169 12.37 -22.42 30.14
C LYS A 169 11.31 -23.43 30.55
N GLN A 170 10.21 -23.50 29.80
CA GLN A 170 9.14 -24.46 30.02
C GLN A 170 9.34 -25.70 29.13
N ARG A 171 9.13 -26.91 29.69
CA ARG A 171 9.17 -28.16 28.92
C ARG A 171 7.77 -28.75 28.83
N LEU A 172 7.31 -28.99 27.62
CA LEU A 172 6.01 -29.56 27.30
C LEU A 172 6.21 -30.86 26.52
N GLU A 173 5.36 -31.85 26.77
CA GLU A 173 5.37 -33.13 26.04
C GLU A 173 4.01 -33.37 25.42
N PHE A 174 4.02 -33.70 24.12
CA PHE A 174 2.82 -33.96 23.34
C PHE A 174 2.85 -35.38 22.76
N SER A 175 1.70 -36.04 22.75
CA SER A 175 1.52 -37.38 22.16
C SER A 175 1.34 -37.35 20.64
N SER A 176 0.88 -36.23 20.07
CA SER A 176 0.59 -36.08 18.64
C SER A 176 0.60 -34.60 18.21
N LEU A 177 0.75 -34.36 16.91
CA LEU A 177 0.50 -33.06 16.27
C LEU A 177 -0.90 -33.09 15.61
N PRO A 178 -1.62 -31.97 15.53
CA PRO A 178 -1.23 -30.63 15.95
C PRO A 178 -1.26 -30.44 17.48
N ALA A 179 -0.30 -29.68 18.01
CA ALA A 179 -0.17 -29.39 19.43
C ALA A 179 -0.39 -27.89 19.70
N LYS A 180 -1.35 -27.58 20.59
CA LYS A 180 -1.58 -26.23 21.07
C LYS A 180 -0.69 -25.95 22.27
N ILE A 181 0.10 -24.89 22.18
CA ILE A 181 1.05 -24.43 23.19
C ILE A 181 0.53 -23.09 23.71
N GLY A 182 -0.17 -23.12 24.85
CA GLY A 182 -0.61 -21.91 25.55
C GLY A 182 0.50 -21.39 26.45
N LEU A 183 0.98 -20.19 26.19
CA LEU A 183 2.00 -19.49 26.97
C LEU A 183 1.44 -18.17 27.49
N PRO A 184 2.04 -17.56 28.53
CA PRO A 184 1.67 -16.23 28.99
C PRO A 184 1.77 -15.16 27.89
N VAL A 185 2.70 -15.36 26.95
CA VAL A 185 2.97 -14.45 25.82
C VAL A 185 2.05 -14.66 24.63
N GLY A 186 1.24 -15.72 24.63
CA GLY A 186 0.32 -16.04 23.53
C GLY A 186 0.10 -17.53 23.30
N THR A 187 -0.75 -17.86 22.33
CA THR A 187 -1.06 -19.23 21.95
C THR A 187 -0.46 -19.58 20.60
N PHE A 188 0.33 -20.65 20.58
CA PHE A 188 0.98 -21.17 19.39
C PHE A 188 0.43 -22.54 19.02
N LEU A 189 0.32 -22.80 17.72
CA LEU A 189 -0.10 -24.08 17.15
C LEU A 189 1.09 -24.67 16.40
N LEU A 190 1.61 -25.78 16.90
CA LEU A 190 2.64 -26.55 16.22
C LEU A 190 1.97 -27.68 15.43
N ASP A 191 2.16 -27.69 14.12
CA ASP A 191 1.62 -28.70 13.21
C ASP A 191 2.72 -29.33 12.33
N ARG A 192 2.39 -30.44 11.67
CA ARG A 192 3.25 -31.09 10.69
C ARG A 192 2.97 -30.53 9.31
N ALA A 193 4.02 -30.17 8.58
CA ALA A 193 3.90 -29.77 7.19
C ALA A 193 3.32 -30.92 6.35
N SER A 194 2.32 -30.62 5.51
CA SER A 194 1.59 -31.62 4.71
C SER A 194 2.52 -32.46 3.82
N ALA A 195 3.55 -31.82 3.24
CA ALA A 195 4.57 -32.47 2.42
C ALA A 195 5.42 -33.51 3.18
N TYR A 196 5.45 -33.46 4.51
CA TYR A 196 6.28 -34.33 5.36
C TYR A 196 5.46 -35.20 6.31
N ALA A 197 4.18 -35.43 6.00
CA ALA A 197 3.24 -36.18 6.85
C ALA A 197 3.78 -37.54 7.35
N ASN A 198 4.54 -38.24 6.50
CA ASN A 198 5.06 -39.59 6.73
C ASN A 198 6.56 -39.65 7.07
N THR A 199 7.23 -38.52 7.26
CA THR A 199 8.68 -38.47 7.49
C THR A 199 9.01 -38.40 8.99
N SER A 200 10.08 -39.09 9.41
CA SER A 200 10.58 -38.99 10.79
C SER A 200 10.99 -37.56 11.12
N LEU A 201 10.49 -37.03 12.23
CA LEU A 201 10.82 -35.67 12.67
C LEU A 201 12.30 -35.57 13.06
N PRO A 202 13.07 -34.62 12.50
CA PRO A 202 14.39 -34.29 13.03
C PRO A 202 14.27 -33.46 14.31
N LYS A 203 15.41 -33.24 14.98
CA LYS A 203 15.50 -32.18 16.00
C LYS A 203 15.52 -30.84 15.28
N LEU A 204 14.68 -29.90 15.69
CA LEU A 204 14.63 -28.54 15.16
C LEU A 204 14.65 -27.52 16.29
N ASP A 205 15.31 -26.40 16.02
CA ASP A 205 15.19 -25.17 16.78
C ASP A 205 14.40 -24.17 15.93
N ILE A 206 13.29 -23.70 16.47
CA ILE A 206 12.32 -22.82 15.80
C ILE A 206 12.29 -21.50 16.57
N THR A 207 12.46 -20.38 15.90
CA THR A 207 12.32 -19.06 16.51
C THR A 207 11.14 -18.34 15.88
N TYR A 208 10.20 -17.91 16.72
CA TYR A 208 9.06 -17.11 16.30
C TYR A 208 9.37 -15.63 16.56
N HIS A 209 9.43 -14.85 15.50
CA HIS A 209 9.68 -13.41 15.56
C HIS A 209 8.37 -12.61 15.55
N PRO A 210 8.29 -11.50 16.29
CA PRO A 210 7.23 -10.51 16.12
C PRO A 210 7.12 -10.04 14.67
N ALA A 211 5.93 -10.16 14.08
CA ALA A 211 5.73 -9.83 12.67
C ALA A 211 6.02 -8.35 12.35
N GLY A 212 5.84 -7.45 13.33
CA GLY A 212 6.21 -6.03 13.19
C GLY A 212 7.70 -5.81 12.98
N TRP A 213 8.56 -6.50 13.75
CA TRP A 213 10.03 -6.41 13.59
C TRP A 213 10.49 -7.01 12.27
N VAL A 214 9.85 -8.10 11.85
CA VAL A 214 10.12 -8.70 10.54
C VAL A 214 9.75 -7.71 9.44
N ALA A 215 8.60 -7.04 9.54
CA ALA A 215 8.20 -6.01 8.58
C ALA A 215 9.16 -4.81 8.53
N GLU A 216 9.64 -4.32 9.69
CA GLU A 216 10.66 -3.26 9.76
C GLU A 216 11.95 -3.68 9.05
N LYS A 217 12.45 -4.87 9.36
CA LYS A 217 13.63 -5.42 8.70
C LYS A 217 13.43 -5.57 7.20
N LEU A 218 12.26 -6.04 6.77
CA LEU A 218 11.93 -6.18 5.35
C LEU A 218 11.85 -4.84 4.63
N ALA A 219 11.38 -3.79 5.31
CA ALA A 219 11.35 -2.43 4.75
C ALA A 219 12.77 -1.89 4.49
N GLU A 220 13.76 -2.31 5.30
CA GLU A 220 15.17 -1.99 5.07
C GLU A 220 15.84 -2.89 4.02
N ASP A 221 15.48 -4.18 4.00
CA ASP A 221 16.09 -5.18 3.10
C ASP A 221 15.53 -5.10 1.66
N PHE A 222 14.29 -4.61 1.48
CA PHE A 222 13.65 -4.49 0.17
C PHE A 222 14.00 -3.16 -0.47
N VAL A 223 14.36 -3.21 -1.75
CA VAL A 223 14.59 -2.02 -2.56
C VAL A 223 13.46 -1.92 -3.56
N ILE A 224 12.60 -0.92 -3.35
CA ILE A 224 11.42 -0.63 -4.18
C ILE A 224 11.60 0.78 -4.74
N GLU A 225 11.83 0.86 -6.04
CA GLU A 225 12.21 2.11 -6.71
C GLU A 225 11.47 2.26 -8.04
N GLU A 226 11.35 3.51 -8.51
CA GLU A 226 10.87 3.77 -9.86
C GLU A 226 11.90 3.36 -10.90
N SER A 227 11.46 2.70 -11.97
CA SER A 227 12.35 2.38 -13.08
C SER A 227 12.79 3.65 -13.84
N SER A 228 11.94 4.68 -13.90
CA SER A 228 12.23 6.00 -14.48
C SER A 228 11.20 7.02 -14.02
N LYS A 229 11.61 8.29 -13.85
CA LYS A 229 10.73 9.43 -13.49
C LYS A 229 9.59 9.72 -14.47
N THR A 230 9.63 9.10 -15.65
CA THR A 230 8.62 9.27 -16.71
C THR A 230 7.79 8.01 -16.94
N SER A 231 7.99 6.97 -16.13
CA SER A 231 7.40 5.64 -16.34
C SER A 231 6.65 5.20 -15.09
N ASN A 232 5.42 4.72 -15.26
CA ASN A 232 4.59 4.15 -14.17
C ASN A 232 5.04 2.72 -13.81
N VAL A 233 6.34 2.43 -13.89
CA VAL A 233 6.92 1.10 -13.65
C VAL A 233 7.75 1.14 -12.38
N ILE A 234 7.41 0.25 -11.45
CA ILE A 234 8.09 0.06 -10.18
C ILE A 234 8.91 -1.23 -10.27
N GLU A 235 10.17 -1.14 -9.86
CA GLU A 235 11.10 -2.26 -9.74
C GLU A 235 11.19 -2.63 -8.26
N LEU A 236 10.89 -3.89 -7.94
CA LEU A 236 11.03 -4.46 -6.60
C LEU A 236 12.21 -5.42 -6.60
N SER A 237 13.07 -5.33 -5.61
CA SER A 237 14.16 -6.29 -5.43
C SER A 237 14.44 -6.61 -3.97
N CYS A 238 14.88 -7.84 -3.74
CA CYS A 238 15.32 -8.31 -2.44
C CYS A 238 16.51 -9.26 -2.59
N THR A 239 17.25 -9.49 -1.50
CA THR A 239 18.36 -10.44 -1.51
C THR A 239 18.12 -11.58 -0.53
N ASP A 240 18.31 -12.81 -0.99
CA ASP A 240 18.12 -14.00 -0.17
C ASP A 240 19.06 -15.14 -0.59
N TYR A 241 19.47 -15.98 0.35
CA TYR A 241 20.18 -17.23 0.02
C TYR A 241 19.24 -18.33 -0.45
N GLU A 242 17.97 -18.31 -0.02
CA GLU A 242 16.93 -19.22 -0.46
C GLU A 242 16.14 -18.58 -1.60
N LYS A 243 16.28 -19.16 -2.79
CA LYS A 243 15.71 -18.61 -4.02
C LYS A 243 14.20 -18.54 -3.99
N LYS A 244 13.56 -19.62 -3.50
CA LYS A 244 12.11 -19.73 -3.44
C LYS A 244 11.49 -18.71 -2.49
N ARG A 245 12.12 -18.51 -1.32
CA ARG A 245 11.64 -17.56 -0.31
C ARG A 245 11.60 -16.16 -0.89
N GLY A 246 12.70 -15.70 -1.50
CA GLY A 246 12.74 -14.38 -2.12
C GLY A 246 11.71 -14.18 -3.24
N THR A 247 11.50 -15.20 -4.09
CA THR A 247 10.49 -15.11 -5.17
C THR A 247 9.07 -15.04 -4.63
N GLU A 248 8.72 -15.91 -3.68
CA GLU A 248 7.39 -15.95 -3.08
C GLU A 248 7.09 -14.67 -2.27
N MET A 249 8.10 -14.08 -1.62
CA MET A 249 7.95 -12.79 -0.95
C MET A 249 7.56 -11.67 -1.91
N LEU A 250 8.28 -11.48 -3.01
CA LEU A 250 7.94 -10.41 -3.97
C LEU A 250 6.59 -10.67 -4.66
N ASP A 251 6.31 -11.90 -5.08
CA ASP A 251 5.03 -12.24 -5.71
C ASP A 251 3.85 -12.04 -4.74
N THR A 252 4.00 -12.44 -3.48
CA THR A 252 2.96 -12.27 -2.45
C THR A 252 2.75 -10.81 -2.08
N LEU A 253 3.82 -10.01 -2.02
CA LEU A 253 3.72 -8.56 -1.81
C LEU A 253 2.86 -7.91 -2.89
N ILE A 254 3.11 -8.24 -4.15
CA ILE A 254 2.34 -7.72 -5.29
C ILE A 254 0.89 -8.20 -5.24
N ALA A 255 0.66 -9.47 -4.91
CA ALA A 255 -0.69 -10.03 -4.79
C ALA A 255 -1.49 -9.36 -3.66
N LEU A 256 -0.87 -9.12 -2.50
CA LEU A 256 -1.47 -8.42 -1.37
C LEU A 256 -1.80 -6.97 -1.70
N TYR A 257 -0.89 -6.27 -2.38
CA TYR A 257 -1.12 -4.90 -2.86
C TYR A 257 -2.36 -4.84 -3.78
N ASN A 258 -2.44 -5.73 -4.77
CA ASN A 258 -3.58 -5.80 -5.68
C ASN A 258 -4.89 -6.17 -4.97
N ARG A 259 -4.84 -7.13 -4.03
CA ARG A 259 -6.00 -7.53 -3.21
C ARG A 259 -6.50 -6.35 -2.39
N GLN A 260 -5.62 -5.62 -1.72
CA GLN A 260 -5.98 -4.44 -0.92
C GLN A 260 -6.59 -3.32 -1.78
N ALA A 261 -5.99 -3.01 -2.93
CA ALA A 261 -6.51 -2.01 -3.84
C ALA A 261 -7.92 -2.37 -4.35
N LYS A 262 -8.14 -3.65 -4.68
CA LYS A 262 -9.43 -4.16 -5.12
C LYS A 262 -10.49 -4.07 -4.03
N ASP A 263 -10.15 -4.45 -2.79
CA ASP A 263 -11.07 -4.40 -1.66
C ASP A 263 -11.53 -2.96 -1.37
N TYR A 264 -10.59 -2.00 -1.40
CA TYR A 264 -10.88 -0.58 -1.24
C TYR A 264 -11.88 -0.11 -2.31
N LYS A 265 -11.56 -0.37 -3.58
CA LYS A 265 -12.39 0.05 -4.73
C LYS A 265 -13.79 -0.57 -4.70
N PHE A 266 -13.89 -1.84 -4.29
CA PHE A 266 -15.18 -2.52 -4.17
C PHE A 266 -16.03 -2.01 -3.03
N ALA A 267 -15.41 -1.69 -1.88
CA ALA A 267 -16.13 -1.12 -0.75
C ALA A 267 -16.69 0.26 -1.11
N GLU A 268 -15.89 1.09 -1.78
CA GLU A 268 -16.30 2.41 -2.26
C GLU A 268 -17.43 2.31 -3.31
N ALA A 269 -17.24 1.54 -4.39
CA ALA A 269 -18.23 1.44 -5.47
C ALA A 269 -19.59 0.89 -5.00
N ARG A 270 -19.61 -0.08 -4.07
CA ARG A 270 -20.87 -0.58 -3.48
C ARG A 270 -21.63 0.51 -2.72
N LYS A 271 -20.91 1.38 -2.02
CA LYS A 271 -21.52 2.52 -1.32
C LYS A 271 -22.05 3.54 -2.32
N SER A 272 -21.28 3.85 -3.37
CA SER A 272 -21.74 4.71 -4.46
C SER A 272 -23.04 4.20 -5.12
N LEU A 273 -23.15 2.90 -5.41
CA LEU A 273 -24.40 2.34 -5.96
C LEU A 273 -25.59 2.51 -5.03
N THR A 274 -25.42 2.23 -3.73
CA THR A 274 -26.50 2.36 -2.75
C THR A 274 -27.04 3.79 -2.70
N PHE A 275 -26.16 4.79 -2.81
CA PHE A 275 -26.55 6.20 -2.84
C PHE A 275 -27.27 6.56 -4.14
N LEU A 276 -26.72 6.15 -5.28
CA LEU A 276 -27.32 6.44 -6.59
C LEU A 276 -28.71 5.81 -6.70
N ASP A 277 -28.88 4.55 -6.27
CA ASP A 277 -30.19 3.87 -6.25
C ASP A 277 -31.21 4.63 -5.39
N GLY A 278 -30.81 5.11 -4.21
CA GLY A 278 -31.67 5.90 -3.33
C GLY A 278 -32.15 7.20 -3.98
N ARG A 279 -31.24 7.92 -4.66
CA ARG A 279 -31.60 9.17 -5.35
C ARG A 279 -32.42 8.95 -6.61
N ILE A 280 -32.09 7.94 -7.41
CA ILE A 280 -32.85 7.58 -8.62
C ILE A 280 -34.31 7.31 -8.25
N ASN A 281 -34.56 6.54 -7.19
CA ASN A 281 -35.90 6.29 -6.69
C ASN A 281 -36.62 7.58 -6.25
N GLY A 282 -35.91 8.50 -5.60
CA GLY A 282 -36.45 9.83 -5.26
C GLY A 282 -36.88 10.63 -6.49
N ILE A 283 -36.07 10.63 -7.55
CA ILE A 283 -36.39 11.35 -8.80
C ILE A 283 -37.57 10.69 -9.53
N ILE A 284 -37.71 9.36 -9.48
CA ILE A 284 -38.88 8.67 -10.06
C ILE A 284 -40.17 9.17 -9.39
N VAL A 285 -40.18 9.30 -8.06
CA VAL A 285 -41.34 9.81 -7.31
C VAL A 285 -41.60 11.28 -7.63
N GLU A 286 -40.54 12.10 -7.72
CA GLU A 286 -40.65 13.51 -8.11
C GLU A 286 -41.22 13.67 -9.52
N LEU A 287 -40.72 12.89 -10.49
CA LEU A 287 -41.17 12.90 -11.87
C LEU A 287 -42.65 12.51 -11.98
N ALA A 288 -43.09 11.46 -11.26
CA ALA A 288 -44.49 11.07 -11.22
C ALA A 288 -45.39 12.20 -10.65
N GLY A 289 -44.90 12.94 -9.65
CA GLY A 289 -45.59 14.11 -9.09
C GLY A 289 -45.70 15.26 -10.10
N ILE A 290 -44.64 15.54 -10.87
CA ILE A 290 -44.66 16.55 -11.93
C ILE A 290 -45.61 16.13 -13.06
N GLU A 291 -45.61 14.85 -13.44
CA GLU A 291 -46.50 14.30 -14.48
C GLU A 291 -47.98 14.40 -14.10
N ASP A 292 -48.34 14.08 -12.86
CA ASP A 292 -49.70 14.27 -12.32
C ASP A 292 -50.10 15.76 -12.30
N GLN A 293 -49.17 16.67 -11.94
CA GLN A 293 -49.42 18.12 -12.02
C GLN A 293 -49.67 18.57 -13.46
N ILE A 294 -48.87 18.09 -14.42
CA ILE A 294 -49.04 18.39 -15.84
C ILE A 294 -50.39 17.88 -16.35
N GLU A 295 -50.77 16.65 -16.02
CA GLU A 295 -52.03 16.04 -16.46
C GLU A 295 -53.25 16.83 -15.95
N ARG A 296 -53.29 17.12 -14.64
CA ARG A 296 -54.37 17.91 -14.05
C ARG A 296 -54.44 19.30 -14.66
N TYR A 297 -53.29 19.93 -14.87
CA TYR A 297 -53.22 21.26 -15.45
C TYR A 297 -53.72 21.29 -16.90
N LYS A 298 -53.32 20.31 -17.73
CA LYS A 298 -53.84 20.13 -19.10
C LYS A 298 -55.35 19.91 -19.10
N SER A 299 -55.85 19.04 -18.22
CA SER A 299 -57.29 18.74 -18.13
C SER A 299 -58.11 19.95 -17.70
N GLN A 300 -57.60 20.76 -16.77
CA GLN A 300 -58.31 21.93 -16.24
C GLN A 300 -58.39 23.08 -17.27
N HIS A 301 -57.36 23.23 -18.10
CA HIS A 301 -57.22 24.38 -19.01
C HIS A 301 -57.43 24.03 -20.50
N GLN A 302 -57.74 22.77 -20.85
CA GLN A 302 -58.04 22.31 -22.22
C GLN A 302 -56.96 22.70 -23.25
N LEU A 303 -55.70 22.68 -22.84
CA LEU A 303 -54.55 22.98 -23.70
C LEU A 303 -54.37 21.85 -24.72
N MET A 304 -54.78 22.07 -25.98
CA MET A 304 -54.73 21.05 -27.03
C MET A 304 -53.65 21.29 -28.10
N ASP A 305 -53.13 22.50 -28.25
CA ASP A 305 -52.01 22.79 -29.15
C ASP A 305 -51.27 24.06 -28.70
N ILE A 306 -49.93 24.03 -28.70
CA ILE A 306 -49.09 25.16 -28.27
C ILE A 306 -48.66 25.93 -29.52
N GLU A 307 -48.78 27.26 -29.51
CA GLU A 307 -48.50 28.12 -30.67
C GLU A 307 -47.03 28.07 -31.14
N HIS A 308 -46.81 28.25 -32.44
CA HIS A 308 -45.50 28.16 -33.11
C HIS A 308 -44.44 29.16 -32.60
N ASP A 309 -44.83 30.32 -32.08
CA ASP A 309 -43.89 31.34 -31.58
C ASP A 309 -43.17 30.91 -30.29
N VAL A 310 -43.69 29.90 -29.59
CA VAL A 310 -43.05 29.28 -28.42
C VAL A 310 -41.79 28.51 -28.83
N LEU A 311 -41.71 27.94 -30.05
CA LEU A 311 -40.57 27.13 -30.49
C LEU A 311 -39.25 27.91 -30.60
N TYR A 312 -39.28 29.18 -31.01
CA TYR A 312 -38.07 30.00 -31.13
C TYR A 312 -37.42 30.26 -29.76
N TYR A 313 -38.23 30.51 -28.73
CA TYR A 313 -37.75 30.70 -27.36
C TYR A 313 -37.29 29.38 -26.73
N VAL A 314 -37.95 28.27 -27.03
CA VAL A 314 -37.52 26.92 -26.62
C VAL A 314 -36.12 26.59 -27.17
N GLU A 315 -35.81 26.95 -28.42
CA GLU A 315 -34.48 26.72 -29.00
C GLU A 315 -33.38 27.56 -28.31
N GLN A 316 -33.67 28.82 -27.97
CA GLN A 316 -32.77 29.68 -27.17
C GLN A 316 -32.61 29.16 -25.73
N MET A 317 -33.65 28.55 -25.16
CA MET A 317 -33.62 27.95 -23.82
C MET A 317 -32.86 26.63 -23.76
N LYS A 318 -32.74 25.89 -24.87
CA LYS A 318 -32.13 24.55 -24.88
C LYS A 318 -30.70 24.52 -24.31
N GLU A 319 -29.87 25.51 -24.62
CA GLU A 319 -28.50 25.57 -24.08
C GLU A 319 -28.50 25.88 -22.56
N LEU A 320 -29.39 26.76 -22.09
CA LEU A 320 -29.53 27.05 -20.67
C LEU A 320 -30.14 25.87 -19.91
N GLN A 321 -31.16 25.21 -20.47
CA GLN A 321 -31.76 24.00 -19.92
C GLN A 321 -30.72 22.89 -19.78
N THR A 322 -29.85 22.72 -20.77
CA THR A 322 -28.74 21.76 -20.72
C THR A 322 -27.82 22.04 -19.53
N LYS A 323 -27.36 23.30 -19.38
CA LYS A 323 -26.54 23.71 -18.22
C LYS A 323 -27.28 23.54 -16.90
N LEU A 324 -28.59 23.79 -16.88
CA LEU A 324 -29.44 23.65 -15.69
C LEU A 324 -29.60 22.18 -15.30
N ILE A 325 -29.75 21.26 -16.26
CA ILE A 325 -29.76 19.81 -16.03
C ILE A 325 -28.43 19.36 -15.42
N GLU A 326 -27.30 19.78 -16.01
CA GLU A 326 -25.96 19.43 -15.52
C GLU A 326 -25.73 19.94 -14.09
N LEU A 327 -25.96 21.23 -13.85
CA LEU A 327 -25.81 21.84 -12.54
C LEU A 327 -26.77 21.23 -11.52
N SER A 328 -28.02 20.93 -11.89
CA SER A 328 -28.97 20.27 -11.00
C SER A 328 -28.56 18.84 -10.66
N ALA A 329 -27.96 18.11 -11.61
CA ALA A 329 -27.42 16.79 -11.33
C ALA A 329 -26.25 16.88 -10.34
N GLN A 330 -25.33 17.82 -10.55
CA GLN A 330 -24.21 18.06 -9.63
C GLN A 330 -24.67 18.52 -8.24
N THR A 331 -25.65 19.44 -8.16
CA THR A 331 -26.25 19.90 -6.89
C THR A 331 -26.89 18.74 -6.16
N ASN A 332 -27.65 17.89 -6.84
CA ASN A 332 -28.26 16.72 -6.21
C ASN A 332 -27.22 15.76 -5.63
N LEU A 333 -26.12 15.53 -6.33
CA LEU A 333 -25.01 14.72 -5.82
C LEU A 333 -24.37 15.36 -4.58
N ILE A 334 -24.11 16.68 -4.61
CA ILE A 334 -23.57 17.41 -3.46
C ILE A 334 -24.52 17.38 -2.27
N GLU A 335 -25.82 17.58 -2.46
CA GLU A 335 -26.80 17.56 -1.37
C GLU A 335 -26.89 16.19 -0.71
N MET A 336 -26.79 15.11 -1.50
CA MET A 336 -26.69 13.75 -0.96
C MET A 336 -25.44 13.57 -0.10
N MET A 337 -24.29 14.07 -0.58
CA MET A 337 -23.04 14.01 0.17
C MET A 337 -23.13 14.85 1.45
N ASP A 338 -23.69 16.07 1.38
CA ASP A 338 -23.87 16.98 2.52
C ASP A 338 -24.78 16.36 3.60
N ALA A 339 -25.94 15.83 3.20
CA ALA A 339 -26.87 15.17 4.12
C ALA A 339 -26.23 13.94 4.79
N PHE A 340 -25.48 13.15 4.02
CA PHE A 340 -24.81 11.97 4.54
C PHE A 340 -23.70 12.31 5.53
N VAL A 341 -22.84 13.30 5.23
CA VAL A 341 -21.73 13.69 6.11
C VAL A 341 -22.21 14.49 7.31
N LYS A 342 -23.37 15.14 7.26
CA LYS A 342 -23.96 15.80 8.44
C LYS A 342 -24.69 14.83 9.39
N ASP A 343 -25.17 13.69 8.89
CA ASP A 343 -25.85 12.70 9.71
C ASP A 343 -24.89 12.05 10.74
N PRO A 344 -25.15 12.16 12.06
CA PRO A 344 -24.36 11.52 13.09
C PRO A 344 -24.28 10.00 12.96
N ALA A 345 -25.31 9.33 12.41
CA ALA A 345 -25.30 7.88 12.20
C ALA A 345 -24.27 7.45 11.14
N ASN A 346 -23.92 8.35 10.22
CA ASN A 346 -22.95 8.12 9.16
C ASN A 346 -21.55 8.61 9.53
N ARG A 347 -21.27 8.82 10.83
CA ARG A 347 -19.98 9.32 11.32
C ARG A 347 -18.75 8.55 10.85
N TYR A 348 -18.91 7.24 10.68
CA TYR A 348 -17.82 6.33 10.31
C TYR A 348 -18.15 5.46 9.10
N ASN A 349 -19.07 5.93 8.26
CA ASN A 349 -19.42 5.26 7.01
C ASN A 349 -18.72 5.94 5.84
N LEU A 350 -18.33 5.14 4.84
CA LEU A 350 -17.68 5.65 3.63
C LEU A 350 -18.60 6.59 2.88
N VAL A 351 -18.03 7.71 2.44
CA VAL A 351 -18.71 8.73 1.66
C VAL A 351 -18.43 8.47 0.19
N PRO A 352 -19.45 8.24 -0.64
CA PRO A 352 -19.25 8.07 -2.08
C PRO A 352 -18.56 9.26 -2.73
N VAL A 353 -17.56 8.99 -3.58
CA VAL A 353 -16.98 10.00 -4.49
C VAL A 353 -17.80 9.99 -5.77
N LEU A 354 -18.78 10.89 -5.88
CA LEU A 354 -19.72 10.92 -7.01
C LEU A 354 -19.47 12.07 -7.99
N LEU A 355 -18.70 13.07 -7.59
CA LEU A 355 -18.34 14.22 -8.41
C LEU A 355 -17.07 13.89 -9.20
N ASN A 356 -17.00 14.40 -10.43
CA ASN A 356 -15.73 14.49 -11.14
C ASN A 356 -14.89 15.52 -10.39
N ALA A 357 -14.06 15.05 -9.46
CA ALA A 357 -12.98 15.82 -8.88
C ALA A 357 -12.20 16.45 -10.05
N GLN A 358 -12.30 17.77 -10.23
CA GLN A 358 -11.31 18.46 -11.06
C GLN A 358 -9.94 18.10 -10.49
N GLU A 359 -8.95 17.94 -11.38
CA GLU A 359 -7.67 17.23 -11.19
C GLU A 359 -6.84 17.59 -9.94
N GLY A 360 -7.23 18.60 -9.13
CA GLY A 360 -6.67 18.90 -7.81
C GLY A 360 -7.31 18.18 -6.60
N GLU A 361 -8.41 17.44 -6.77
CA GLU A 361 -9.14 16.79 -5.65
C GLU A 361 -8.94 15.27 -5.52
N LYS A 362 -8.29 14.60 -6.48
CA LYS A 362 -7.77 13.23 -6.27
C LYS A 362 -6.60 13.34 -5.27
N GLY A 363 -6.88 13.07 -3.98
CA GLY A 363 -6.00 13.37 -2.84
C GLY A 363 -6.57 14.39 -1.84
N GLY A 364 -7.78 14.90 -2.10
CA GLY A 364 -8.53 15.80 -1.22
C GLY A 364 -9.00 15.13 0.08
N ALA A 365 -9.57 15.94 0.97
CA ALA A 365 -10.01 15.52 2.31
C ALA A 365 -10.93 14.29 2.28
N LEU A 366 -11.75 14.15 1.23
CA LEU A 366 -12.71 13.05 1.06
C LEU A 366 -12.04 11.68 0.85
N SER A 367 -11.03 11.61 -0.02
CA SER A 367 -10.30 10.36 -0.29
C SER A 367 -9.56 9.90 0.96
N LYS A 368 -8.85 10.82 1.62
CA LYS A 368 -8.12 10.55 2.87
C LYS A 368 -9.06 10.13 3.99
N TYR A 369 -10.23 10.76 4.08
CA TYR A 369 -11.25 10.39 5.05
C TYR A 369 -11.73 8.94 4.85
N ASN A 370 -12.09 8.56 3.61
CA ASN A 370 -12.51 7.20 3.29
C ASN A 370 -11.42 6.15 3.58
N GLU A 371 -10.16 6.48 3.28
CA GLU A 371 -9.01 5.63 3.57
C GLU A 371 -8.84 5.37 5.07
N VAL A 372 -8.88 6.42 5.89
CA VAL A 372 -8.81 6.30 7.36
C VAL A 372 -10.00 5.50 7.91
N LEU A 373 -11.20 5.66 7.35
CA LEU A 373 -12.37 4.89 7.76
C LEU A 373 -12.22 3.38 7.47
N LEU A 374 -11.67 3.03 6.30
CA LEU A 374 -11.40 1.64 5.95
C LEU A 374 -10.31 1.04 6.83
N GLU A 375 -9.26 1.80 7.12
CA GLU A 375 -8.23 1.37 8.05
C GLU A 375 -8.78 1.14 9.45
N ARG A 376 -9.58 2.07 9.97
CA ARG A 376 -10.28 1.92 11.25
C ARG A 376 -11.16 0.67 11.29
N ALA A 377 -11.93 0.42 10.23
CA ALA A 377 -12.79 -0.76 10.14
C ALA A 377 -11.99 -2.07 10.20
N ARG A 378 -10.84 -2.15 9.49
CA ARG A 378 -9.93 -3.30 9.57
C ARG A 378 -9.35 -3.50 10.96
N VAL A 379 -8.91 -2.43 11.63
CA VAL A 379 -8.35 -2.54 12.99
C VAL A 379 -9.41 -3.03 13.98
N ILE A 380 -10.65 -2.55 13.87
CA ILE A 380 -11.78 -3.02 14.70
C ILE A 380 -12.16 -4.47 14.39
N GLN A 381 -12.05 -4.92 13.14
CA GLN A 381 -12.35 -6.31 12.80
C GLN A 381 -11.32 -7.28 13.41
N ASN A 382 -10.06 -6.85 13.51
CA ASN A 382 -8.96 -7.69 13.97
C ASN A 382 -8.60 -7.48 15.45
N SER A 383 -9.15 -6.46 16.12
CA SER A 383 -8.83 -6.12 17.52
C SER A 383 -10.08 -5.61 18.26
N SER A 384 -9.97 -5.34 19.57
CA SER A 384 -11.07 -4.76 20.34
C SER A 384 -11.17 -3.24 20.13
N MET A 385 -12.37 -2.69 20.34
CA MET A 385 -12.62 -1.25 20.21
C MET A 385 -11.78 -0.37 21.17
N ASN A 386 -11.14 -0.97 22.18
CA ASN A 386 -10.30 -0.30 23.18
C ASN A 386 -8.82 -0.18 22.75
N ASN A 387 -8.46 -0.55 21.53
CA ASN A 387 -7.10 -0.43 21.01
C ASN A 387 -6.69 1.05 20.87
N PRO A 388 -5.54 1.50 21.41
CA PRO A 388 -5.04 2.87 21.25
C PRO A 388 -4.96 3.33 19.78
N LEU A 389 -4.69 2.43 18.84
CA LEU A 389 -4.67 2.74 17.40
C LEU A 389 -6.08 3.08 16.87
N VAL A 390 -7.13 2.46 17.40
CA VAL A 390 -8.51 2.82 17.04
C VAL A 390 -8.83 4.22 17.54
N ALA A 391 -8.32 4.61 18.71
CA ALA A 391 -8.49 5.96 19.24
C ALA A 391 -7.78 7.01 18.37
N THR A 392 -6.54 6.75 17.92
CA THR A 392 -5.81 7.66 17.02
C THR A 392 -6.49 7.79 15.67
N LEU A 393 -6.91 6.68 15.06
CA LEU A 393 -7.64 6.67 13.78
C LEU A 393 -9.00 7.35 13.89
N THR A 394 -9.68 7.21 15.03
CA THR A 394 -10.97 7.89 15.27
C THR A 394 -10.77 9.40 15.33
N LYS A 395 -9.71 9.87 16.01
CA LYS A 395 -9.38 11.31 16.05
C LYS A 395 -9.05 11.86 14.66
N GLN A 396 -8.23 11.16 13.89
CA GLN A 396 -7.90 11.54 12.52
C GLN A 396 -9.14 11.57 11.61
N ALA A 397 -10.02 10.56 11.72
CA ALA A 397 -11.28 10.53 10.98
C ALA A 397 -12.18 11.73 11.32
N ASP A 398 -12.26 12.13 12.58
CA ASP A 398 -13.07 13.27 13.01
C ASP A 398 -12.52 14.61 12.48
N GLU A 399 -11.19 14.80 12.49
CA GLU A 399 -10.53 15.97 11.92
C GLU A 399 -10.76 16.05 10.40
N LEU A 400 -10.57 14.93 9.68
CA LEU A 400 -10.81 14.85 8.24
C LEU A 400 -12.30 15.05 7.89
N ARG A 401 -13.23 14.55 8.72
CA ARG A 401 -14.67 14.76 8.52
C ARG A 401 -15.02 16.25 8.54
N GLY A 402 -14.44 17.03 9.46
CA GLY A 402 -14.63 18.48 9.50
C GLY A 402 -14.22 19.15 8.19
N SER A 403 -13.05 18.78 7.67
CA SER A 403 -12.55 19.26 6.38
C SER A 403 -13.46 18.83 5.22
N VAL A 404 -13.97 17.60 5.21
CA VAL A 404 -14.92 17.12 4.20
C VAL A 404 -16.22 17.93 4.20
N ILE A 405 -16.78 18.24 5.38
CA ILE A 405 -17.99 19.07 5.49
C ILE A 405 -17.76 20.45 4.91
N GLU A 406 -16.60 21.07 5.20
CA GLU A 406 -16.23 22.38 4.68
C GLU A 406 -16.06 22.36 3.16
N THR A 407 -15.36 21.35 2.61
CA THR A 407 -15.19 21.20 1.15
C THR A 407 -16.53 21.01 0.44
N ILE A 408 -17.41 20.15 0.96
CA ILE A 408 -18.75 19.94 0.40
C ILE A 408 -19.58 21.22 0.50
N GLY A 409 -19.49 21.95 1.62
CA GLY A 409 -20.16 23.23 1.82
C GLY A 409 -19.75 24.29 0.80
N ASN A 410 -18.44 24.45 0.58
CA ASN A 410 -17.90 25.39 -0.40
C ASN A 410 -18.29 25.02 -1.84
N ALA A 411 -18.27 23.73 -2.17
CA ALA A 411 -18.69 23.24 -3.47
C ALA A 411 -20.20 23.47 -3.70
N ARG A 412 -21.03 23.27 -2.66
CA ARG A 412 -22.47 23.59 -2.69
C ARG A 412 -22.70 25.07 -2.97
N GLU A 413 -22.04 25.96 -2.24
CA GLU A 413 -22.18 27.40 -2.41
C GLU A 413 -21.77 27.83 -3.83
N SER A 414 -20.67 27.28 -4.37
CA SER A 414 -20.26 27.53 -5.74
C SER A 414 -21.30 27.07 -6.76
N LEU A 415 -21.86 25.87 -6.61
CA LEU A 415 -22.91 25.37 -7.52
C LEU A 415 -24.18 26.22 -7.42
N ASP A 416 -24.58 26.63 -6.22
CA ASP A 416 -25.76 27.47 -6.01
C ASP A 416 -25.60 28.84 -6.68
N ILE A 417 -24.39 29.43 -6.63
CA ILE A 417 -24.08 30.67 -7.36
C ILE A 417 -24.23 30.45 -8.87
N SER A 418 -23.61 29.41 -9.44
CA SER A 418 -23.71 29.10 -10.87
C SER A 418 -25.15 28.80 -11.31
N LEU A 419 -25.90 28.07 -10.48
CA LEU A 419 -27.29 27.70 -10.75
C LEU A 419 -28.20 28.93 -10.72
N ASN A 420 -27.98 29.86 -9.79
CA ASN A 420 -28.70 31.13 -9.74
C ASN A 420 -28.36 32.03 -10.94
N GLU A 421 -27.11 32.05 -11.41
CA GLU A 421 -26.72 32.79 -12.61
C GLU A 421 -27.45 32.28 -13.85
N VAL A 422 -27.52 30.95 -14.02
CA VAL A 422 -28.25 30.32 -15.15
C VAL A 422 -29.75 30.59 -15.06
N LYS A 423 -30.35 30.48 -13.86
CA LYS A 423 -31.76 30.80 -13.62
C LYS A 423 -32.08 32.27 -13.91
N GLU A 424 -31.17 33.20 -13.60
CA GLU A 424 -31.37 34.61 -13.88
C GLU A 424 -31.33 34.91 -15.38
N LYS A 425 -30.40 34.27 -16.12
CA LYS A 425 -30.39 34.34 -17.59
C LYS A 425 -31.67 33.75 -18.19
N GLU A 426 -32.17 32.66 -17.62
CA GLU A 426 -33.45 32.05 -18.01
C GLU A 426 -34.62 33.01 -17.76
N ARG A 427 -34.66 33.68 -16.60
CA ARG A 427 -35.70 34.68 -16.25
C ARG A 427 -35.74 35.83 -17.25
N GLN A 428 -34.59 36.33 -17.69
CA GLN A 428 -34.50 37.38 -18.71
C GLN A 428 -35.08 36.95 -20.06
N ILE A 429 -35.02 35.66 -20.40
CA ILE A 429 -35.67 35.12 -21.60
C ILE A 429 -37.19 35.02 -21.37
N TYR A 430 -37.63 34.56 -20.18
CA TYR A 430 -39.05 34.49 -19.83
C TYR A 430 -39.75 35.84 -19.77
N GLU A 431 -39.07 36.89 -19.33
CA GLU A 431 -39.64 38.25 -19.29
C GLU A 431 -39.96 38.77 -20.71
N LYS A 432 -39.21 38.32 -21.72
CA LYS A 432 -39.49 38.59 -23.14
C LYS A 432 -40.67 37.77 -23.67
N MET A 433 -41.08 36.73 -22.94
CA MET A 433 -42.24 35.85 -23.20
C MET A 433 -43.53 36.34 -22.52
N ASN A 434 -43.56 37.58 -21.98
CA ASN A 434 -44.75 38.17 -21.35
C ASN A 434 -45.94 38.40 -22.30
N SER A 435 -45.75 38.22 -23.62
CA SER A 435 -46.81 38.30 -24.61
C SER A 435 -47.76 37.09 -24.59
N PHE A 436 -47.40 35.99 -23.92
CA PHE A 436 -48.19 34.76 -23.91
C PHE A 436 -49.18 34.65 -22.72
N PRO A 437 -50.36 34.04 -22.92
CA PRO A 437 -51.29 33.67 -21.86
C PRO A 437 -50.62 33.02 -20.63
N VAL A 438 -51.13 33.37 -19.43
CA VAL A 438 -50.67 32.78 -18.15
C VAL A 438 -50.75 31.25 -18.18
N ALA A 439 -51.76 30.71 -18.87
CA ALA A 439 -52.01 29.28 -18.94
C ALA A 439 -50.83 28.52 -19.61
N GLU A 440 -50.36 29.01 -20.76
CA GLU A 440 -49.25 28.43 -21.52
C GLU A 440 -47.91 28.61 -20.82
N ARG A 441 -47.67 29.77 -20.20
CA ARG A 441 -46.42 30.01 -19.44
C ARG A 441 -46.24 29.02 -18.30
N ARG A 442 -47.29 28.77 -17.52
CA ARG A 442 -47.23 27.81 -16.41
C ARG A 442 -47.10 26.37 -16.91
N TYR A 443 -47.69 26.04 -18.05
CA TYR A 443 -47.48 24.74 -18.69
C TYR A 443 -46.01 24.53 -19.09
N VAL A 444 -45.39 25.52 -19.73
CA VAL A 444 -43.96 25.48 -20.11
C VAL A 444 -43.07 25.31 -18.88
N GLU A 445 -43.38 25.98 -17.77
CA GLU A 445 -42.64 25.82 -16.52
C GLU A 445 -42.69 24.39 -15.97
N LEU A 446 -43.89 23.77 -15.94
CA LEU A 446 -44.07 22.38 -15.52
C LEU A 446 -43.36 21.42 -16.47
N LYS A 447 -43.46 21.66 -17.79
CA LYS A 447 -42.80 20.84 -18.80
C LYS A 447 -41.28 20.91 -18.66
N ARG A 448 -40.74 22.08 -18.37
CA ARG A 448 -39.33 22.28 -18.07
C ARG A 448 -38.90 21.53 -16.80
N GLN A 449 -39.69 21.59 -15.72
CA GLN A 449 -39.39 20.81 -14.51
C GLN A 449 -39.35 19.31 -14.83
N GLN A 450 -40.28 18.81 -15.65
CA GLN A 450 -40.27 17.43 -16.13
C GLN A 450 -38.98 17.12 -16.90
N GLU A 451 -38.58 17.97 -17.85
CA GLU A 451 -37.37 17.80 -18.66
C GLU A 451 -36.09 17.81 -17.80
N ILE A 452 -36.03 18.68 -16.79
CA ILE A 452 -34.91 18.72 -15.85
C ILE A 452 -34.82 17.42 -15.06
N SER A 453 -35.92 16.99 -14.44
CA SER A 453 -35.95 15.75 -13.65
C SER A 453 -35.64 14.51 -14.50
N GLN A 454 -36.12 14.46 -15.75
CA GLN A 454 -35.77 13.41 -16.72
C GLN A 454 -34.28 13.44 -17.08
N GLY A 455 -33.72 14.62 -17.35
CA GLY A 455 -32.30 14.80 -17.63
C GLY A 455 -31.40 14.34 -16.49
N VAL A 456 -31.72 14.77 -15.25
CA VAL A 456 -30.99 14.33 -14.05
C VAL A 456 -31.13 12.82 -13.85
N TYR A 457 -32.33 12.26 -14.03
CA TYR A 457 -32.54 10.80 -13.94
C TYR A 457 -31.61 10.04 -14.89
N LEU A 458 -31.51 10.47 -16.15
CA LEU A 458 -30.64 9.83 -17.14
C LEU A 458 -29.15 9.94 -16.77
N ILE A 459 -28.70 11.11 -16.28
CA ILE A 459 -27.33 11.31 -15.82
C ILE A 459 -27.01 10.39 -14.63
N LEU A 460 -27.90 10.32 -13.64
CA LEU A 460 -27.70 9.45 -12.48
C LEU A 460 -27.74 7.97 -12.86
N LEU A 461 -28.61 7.58 -13.80
CA LEU A 461 -28.67 6.21 -14.31
C LEU A 461 -27.37 5.84 -15.04
N GLN A 462 -26.83 6.75 -15.86
CA GLN A 462 -25.53 6.56 -16.49
C GLN A 462 -24.44 6.42 -15.44
N LYS A 463 -24.40 7.31 -14.44
CA LYS A 463 -23.38 7.24 -13.36
C LYS A 463 -23.48 5.93 -12.58
N ARG A 464 -24.70 5.46 -12.34
CA ARG A 464 -24.94 4.15 -11.71
C ARG A 464 -24.38 3.02 -12.55
N GLU A 465 -24.61 3.03 -13.86
CA GLU A 465 -24.08 2.01 -14.77
C GLU A 465 -22.55 2.07 -14.83
N GLU A 466 -21.95 3.26 -14.89
CA GLU A 466 -20.50 3.45 -14.81
C GLU A 466 -19.93 2.79 -13.55
N VAL A 467 -20.49 3.09 -12.37
CA VAL A 467 -20.05 2.50 -11.10
C VAL A 467 -20.27 0.98 -11.09
N ALA A 468 -21.39 0.48 -11.61
CA ALA A 468 -21.66 -0.96 -11.71
C ALA A 468 -20.64 -1.68 -12.61
N LEU A 469 -20.23 -1.07 -13.72
CA LEU A 469 -19.20 -1.60 -14.60
C LEU A 469 -17.83 -1.66 -13.93
N THR A 470 -17.49 -0.69 -13.05
CA THR A 470 -16.23 -0.75 -12.28
C THR A 470 -16.16 -1.97 -11.35
N LEU A 471 -17.31 -2.43 -10.82
CA LEU A 471 -17.39 -3.67 -10.04
C LEU A 471 -17.25 -4.91 -10.93
N GLY A 472 -17.81 -4.87 -12.14
CA GLY A 472 -17.81 -5.98 -13.09
C GLY A 472 -16.48 -6.22 -13.81
N GLN A 473 -15.64 -5.19 -13.98
CA GLN A 473 -14.34 -5.26 -14.65
C GLN A 473 -13.17 -4.87 -13.74
N ALA A 474 -13.06 -5.51 -12.58
CA ALA A 474 -11.93 -5.29 -11.68
C ALA A 474 -10.62 -5.75 -12.32
N ARG A 475 -9.81 -4.79 -12.79
CA ARG A 475 -8.42 -5.00 -13.16
C ARG A 475 -7.52 -4.83 -11.94
N ASP A 476 -6.43 -5.57 -11.92
CA ASP A 476 -5.39 -5.39 -10.92
C ASP A 476 -4.73 -4.02 -11.09
N LYS A 477 -4.59 -3.29 -9.98
CA LYS A 477 -3.98 -1.94 -9.96
C LYS A 477 -2.53 -2.00 -10.45
N ALA A 478 -1.76 -2.98 -9.99
CA ALA A 478 -0.43 -3.30 -10.50
C ALA A 478 -0.51 -4.44 -11.52
N LYS A 479 -0.20 -4.13 -12.77
CA LYS A 479 0.05 -5.13 -13.80
C LYS A 479 1.44 -5.71 -13.62
N VAL A 480 1.55 -7.03 -13.43
CA VAL A 480 2.85 -7.70 -13.41
C VAL A 480 3.45 -7.66 -14.82
N LEU A 481 4.59 -6.99 -14.98
CA LEU A 481 5.39 -7.02 -16.21
C LEU A 481 6.33 -8.22 -16.18
N ASP A 482 7.11 -8.32 -15.10
CA ASP A 482 7.98 -9.44 -14.80
C ASP A 482 7.61 -9.99 -13.41
N ALA A 483 7.16 -11.24 -13.37
CA ALA A 483 6.97 -11.97 -12.11
C ALA A 483 8.31 -12.15 -11.39
N ALA A 484 8.29 -12.40 -10.08
CA ALA A 484 9.53 -12.47 -9.31
C ALA A 484 10.49 -13.53 -9.87
N TYR A 485 11.67 -13.09 -10.30
CA TYR A 485 12.68 -13.96 -10.88
C TYR A 485 14.03 -13.78 -10.19
N VAL A 486 14.82 -14.85 -10.19
CA VAL A 486 16.14 -14.90 -9.56
C VAL A 486 17.20 -14.51 -10.57
N LYS A 487 18.04 -13.50 -10.26
CA LYS A 487 19.19 -13.18 -11.09
C LYS A 487 20.17 -14.37 -11.14
N SER A 488 20.66 -14.70 -12.32
CA SER A 488 21.46 -15.90 -12.56
C SER A 488 22.80 -15.90 -11.81
N LYS A 489 23.37 -14.71 -11.55
CA LYS A 489 24.64 -14.55 -10.84
C LYS A 489 24.38 -14.24 -9.36
N PRO A 490 25.04 -14.95 -8.43
CA PRO A 490 24.93 -14.62 -7.00
C PRO A 490 25.60 -13.26 -6.72
N VAL A 491 25.01 -12.49 -5.83
CA VAL A 491 25.52 -11.17 -5.41
C VAL A 491 26.53 -11.32 -4.27
N GLY A 492 26.42 -12.37 -3.46
CA GLY A 492 27.37 -12.70 -2.38
C GLY A 492 27.76 -14.18 -2.34
N PRO A 493 28.86 -14.53 -1.64
CA PRO A 493 29.83 -13.63 -1.02
C PRO A 493 30.71 -12.92 -2.06
N ARG A 494 30.86 -11.58 -1.91
CA ARG A 494 31.67 -10.78 -2.84
C ARG A 494 33.15 -11.11 -2.69
N LYS A 495 33.75 -11.66 -3.74
CA LYS A 495 35.19 -12.00 -3.80
C LYS A 495 36.10 -10.80 -3.47
N LEU A 496 35.62 -9.58 -3.76
CA LEU A 496 36.32 -8.34 -3.45
C LEU A 496 36.56 -8.15 -1.94
N TYR A 497 35.58 -8.44 -1.08
CA TYR A 497 35.76 -8.29 0.38
C TYR A 497 36.76 -9.32 0.93
N ALA A 498 36.73 -10.55 0.41
CA ALA A 498 37.73 -11.56 0.73
C ALA A 498 39.14 -11.08 0.33
N ALA A 499 39.29 -10.49 -0.86
CA ALA A 499 40.56 -9.94 -1.34
C ALA A 499 41.07 -8.77 -0.49
N ILE A 500 40.19 -7.82 -0.14
CA ILE A 500 40.55 -6.69 0.73
C ILE A 500 40.97 -7.20 2.11
N GLY A 501 40.21 -8.13 2.70
CA GLY A 501 40.55 -8.75 3.98
C GLY A 501 41.92 -9.44 3.96
N MET A 502 42.23 -10.17 2.89
CA MET A 502 43.55 -10.76 2.68
C MET A 502 44.66 -9.71 2.65
N ILE A 503 44.49 -8.64 1.87
CA ILE A 503 45.50 -7.57 1.75
C ILE A 503 45.74 -6.89 3.10
N VAL A 504 44.66 -6.56 3.82
CA VAL A 504 44.73 -5.91 5.13
C VAL A 504 45.44 -6.80 6.14
N LEU A 505 45.06 -8.08 6.26
CA LEU A 505 45.76 -9.03 7.15
C LEU A 505 47.24 -9.16 6.81
N THR A 506 47.55 -9.25 5.51
CA THR A 506 48.92 -9.43 5.01
C THR A 506 49.80 -8.21 5.29
N LEU A 507 49.23 -7.01 5.37
CA LEU A 507 49.99 -5.78 5.61
C LEU A 507 50.05 -5.44 7.11
N VAL A 508 48.91 -5.50 7.81
CA VAL A 508 48.79 -5.05 9.20
C VAL A 508 49.49 -6.00 10.18
N VAL A 509 49.35 -7.32 10.02
CA VAL A 509 49.90 -8.28 10.98
C VAL A 509 51.44 -8.28 11.00
N PRO A 510 52.16 -8.31 9.87
CA PRO A 510 53.62 -8.24 9.88
C PRO A 510 54.16 -6.89 10.38
N VAL A 511 53.52 -5.79 10.00
CA VAL A 511 53.92 -4.43 10.44
C VAL A 511 53.73 -4.30 11.95
N GLY A 512 52.57 -4.72 12.47
CA GLY A 512 52.30 -4.74 13.92
C GLY A 512 53.29 -5.61 14.68
N TYR A 513 53.55 -6.83 14.19
CA TYR A 513 54.54 -7.73 14.80
C TYR A 513 55.95 -7.12 14.85
N LEU A 514 56.41 -6.52 13.75
CA LEU A 514 57.73 -5.88 13.68
C LEU A 514 57.82 -4.64 14.57
N PHE A 515 56.75 -3.85 14.65
CA PHE A 515 56.67 -2.69 15.55
C PHE A 515 56.76 -3.11 17.03
N VAL A 516 55.94 -4.09 17.45
CA VAL A 516 55.95 -4.62 18.83
C VAL A 516 57.31 -5.24 19.16
N LYS A 517 57.92 -5.98 18.22
CA LYS A 517 59.27 -6.54 18.39
C LYS A 517 60.33 -5.46 18.56
N LYS A 518 60.21 -4.33 17.87
CA LYS A 518 61.13 -3.19 18.00
C LYS A 518 60.95 -2.50 19.36
N GLN A 519 59.71 -2.26 19.77
CA GLN A 519 59.39 -1.60 21.04
C GLN A 519 59.80 -2.45 22.26
N THR A 520 59.56 -3.76 22.22
CA THR A 520 59.98 -4.67 23.30
C THR A 520 61.49 -4.75 23.44
N LYS A 521 62.25 -4.75 22.34
CA LYS A 521 63.71 -4.63 22.37
C LYS A 521 64.19 -3.31 22.96
N ALA A 522 63.55 -2.19 22.60
CA ALA A 522 63.87 -0.87 23.16
C ALA A 522 63.62 -0.83 24.68
N LEU A 523 62.46 -1.32 25.13
CA LEU A 523 62.12 -1.44 26.54
C LEU A 523 63.08 -2.34 27.32
N GLN A 524 63.48 -3.49 26.75
CA GLN A 524 64.49 -4.36 27.36
C GLN A 524 65.85 -3.69 27.50
N LEU A 525 66.25 -2.88 26.51
CA LEU A 525 67.50 -2.12 26.55
C LEU A 525 67.46 -1.02 27.64
N GLU A 526 66.35 -0.30 27.77
CA GLU A 526 66.16 0.71 28.83
C GLU A 526 66.12 0.08 30.22
N TYR A 527 65.36 -1.01 30.40
CA TYR A 527 65.33 -1.76 31.66
C TYR A 527 66.72 -2.24 32.08
N ASN A 528 67.48 -2.81 31.14
CA ASN A 528 68.84 -3.27 31.41
C ASN A 528 69.82 -2.12 31.66
N ARG A 529 69.57 -0.93 31.12
CA ARG A 529 70.37 0.27 31.36
C ARG A 529 70.10 0.86 32.75
N GLN A 530 68.84 0.90 33.18
CA GLN A 530 68.46 1.31 34.54
C GLN A 530 68.90 0.32 35.62
N LYS A 531 68.94 -0.98 35.33
CA LYS A 531 69.45 -2.01 36.26
C LYS A 531 70.97 -1.96 36.46
N ARG A 532 71.70 -1.31 35.54
CA ARG A 532 73.18 -1.19 35.58
C ARG A 532 73.66 0.15 36.14
N MET A 533 72.77 1.12 36.33
CA MET A 533 72.97 2.27 37.21
C MET A 533 72.58 1.89 38.62
#